data_AF-A0A8T4XRP1-F1
#
_entry.id   AF-A0A8T4XRP1-F1
#
_cell.length_a   1.000
_cell.length_b   1.000
_cell.length_c   1.000
_cell.angle_alpha   90.00
_cell.angle_beta   90.00
_cell.angle_gamma   90.00
#
_symmetry.space_group_name_H-M   'P 1'
#
loop_
_entity.id
_entity.type
_entity.pdbx_description
1 polymer ?
#
loop_
_entity_poly.entity_id
_entity_poly.type
_entity_poly.pdbx_seq_one_letter_code
_entity_poly.pdbx_strand_id
1 'polypeptide(L)'
;MGFIYVKVRVYNPTDMSKFDDVELLVDTGAVFASIPRDVLERLGLKPIGRRRLRVYGGALVERDIGVAVFEYGDSLAGAPVIFGEPED
;
A
#
# COMPACT_ATOMS: atom_id res chain seq x y z
N MET A 1 -10.72 22.06 0.80
CA MET A 1 -9.51 21.35 1.25
C MET A 1 -8.99 20.55 0.07
N GLY A 2 -7.69 20.67 -0.24
CA GLY A 2 -7.09 19.97 -1.37
C GLY A 2 -6.58 18.60 -0.96
N PHE A 3 -6.73 17.61 -1.83
CA PHE A 3 -6.05 16.33 -1.70
C PHE A 3 -4.66 16.43 -2.33
N ILE A 4 -3.66 15.86 -1.68
CA ILE A 4 -2.29 15.79 -2.21
C ILE A 4 -2.06 14.36 -2.66
N TYR A 5 -1.73 14.20 -3.94
CA TYR A 5 -1.34 12.93 -4.52
C TYR A 5 0.14 12.93 -4.83
N VAL A 6 0.78 11.78 -4.61
CA VAL A 6 2.19 11.57 -4.94
C VAL A 6 2.32 10.30 -5.78
N LYS A 7 3.15 10.37 -6.82
CA LYS A 7 3.56 9.19 -7.57
C LYS A 7 4.73 8.54 -6.84
N VAL A 8 4.55 7.31 -6.38
CA VAL A 8 5.60 6.51 -5.73
C VAL A 8 5.85 5.26 -6.56
N ARG A 9 7.06 4.73 -6.50
CA ARG A 9 7.34 3.40 -7.04
C ARG A 9 7.25 2.37 -5.94
N VAL A 10 6.51 1.30 -6.19
CA VAL A 10 6.31 0.19 -5.26
C VAL A 10 7.01 -1.04 -5.79
N TYR A 11 7.81 -1.68 -4.95
CA TYR A 11 8.63 -2.83 -5.30
C TYR A 11 8.24 -4.07 -4.49
N ASN A 12 8.50 -5.23 -5.09
CA ASN A 12 8.58 -6.47 -4.33
C ASN A 12 9.88 -6.50 -3.49
N PRO A 13 9.81 -6.64 -2.15
CA PRO A 13 11.00 -6.64 -1.29
C PRO A 13 11.96 -7.81 -1.54
N THR A 14 11.50 -8.90 -2.18
CA THR A 14 12.35 -10.06 -2.50
C THR A 14 12.90 -10.04 -3.92
N ASP A 15 12.40 -9.12 -4.77
CA ASP A 15 12.80 -8.98 -6.17
C ASP A 15 12.54 -7.54 -6.66
N MET A 16 13.54 -6.67 -6.50
CA MET A 16 13.45 -5.25 -6.87
C MET A 16 13.32 -5.02 -8.39
N SER A 17 13.43 -6.06 -9.22
CA SER A 17 13.11 -5.95 -10.66
C SER A 17 11.59 -5.88 -10.92
N LYS A 18 10.77 -6.30 -9.96
CA LYS A 18 9.31 -6.21 -10.00
C LYS A 18 8.85 -4.95 -9.31
N PHE A 19 8.41 -3.98 -10.09
CA PHE A 19 7.89 -2.71 -9.59
C PHE A 19 6.77 -2.15 -10.46
N ASP A 20 5.98 -1.26 -9.86
CA ASP A 20 4.95 -0.49 -10.54
C ASP A 20 4.95 0.93 -9.96
N ASP A 21 4.61 1.91 -10.78
CA ASP A 21 4.44 3.28 -10.30
C ASP A 21 2.96 3.50 -9.93
N VAL A 22 2.70 3.92 -8.69
CA VAL A 22 1.35 4.08 -8.15
C VAL A 22 1.15 5.52 -7.69
N GLU A 23 0.03 6.14 -8.07
CA GLU A 23 -0.39 7.42 -7.52
C GLU A 23 -1.16 7.18 -6.21
N LEU A 24 -0.66 7.75 -5.11
CA LEU A 24 -1.21 7.57 -3.77
C LEU A 24 -1.69 8.90 -3.19
N LEU A 25 -2.82 8.86 -2.50
CA LEU A 25 -3.29 9.95 -1.64
C LEU A 25 -2.43 10.02 -0.38
N VAL A 26 -1.92 11.22 -0.05
CA VAL A 26 -1.23 11.45 1.21
C VAL A 26 -2.26 11.59 2.34
N ASP A 27 -2.30 10.60 3.23
CA ASP A 27 -3.14 10.58 4.44
C ASP A 27 -2.28 10.39 5.70
N THR A 28 -2.16 11.44 6.51
CA THR A 28 -1.41 11.40 7.77
C THR A 28 -2.12 10.59 8.88
N GLY A 29 -3.39 10.23 8.70
CA GLY A 29 -4.16 9.39 9.61
C GLY A 29 -4.00 7.89 9.34
N ALA A 30 -3.41 7.50 8.21
CA ALA A 30 -3.24 6.10 7.83
C ALA A 30 -2.02 5.47 8.52
N VAL A 31 -2.22 4.32 9.17
CA VAL A 31 -1.14 3.52 9.79
C VAL A 31 -0.46 2.60 8.78
N PHE A 32 -1.18 2.19 7.74
CA PHE A 32 -0.69 1.33 6.66
C PHE A 32 -0.93 2.05 5.34
N ALA A 33 -0.02 1.88 4.37
CA ALA A 33 -0.29 2.28 2.99
C ALA A 33 -1.31 1.31 2.39
N SER A 34 -2.36 1.85 1.75
CA SER A 34 -3.32 1.05 0.99
C SER A 34 -2.92 1.02 -0.47
N ILE A 35 -2.62 -0.18 -0.99
CA ILE A 35 -2.28 -0.38 -2.39
C ILE A 35 -3.33 -1.32 -2.98
N PRO A 36 -3.85 -1.04 -4.20
CA PRO A 36 -4.78 -1.95 -4.86
C PRO A 36 -4.23 -3.38 -4.91
N ARG A 37 -5.07 -4.35 -4.54
CA ARG A 37 -4.70 -5.77 -4.46
C ARG A 37 -4.07 -6.27 -5.76
N ASP A 38 -4.64 -5.90 -6.89
CA ASP A 38 -4.18 -6.29 -8.22
C ASP A 38 -2.75 -5.81 -8.51
N VAL A 39 -2.38 -4.60 -8.06
CA VAL A 39 -1.01 -4.08 -8.17
C VAL A 39 -0.06 -4.96 -7.36
N LEU A 40 -0.35 -5.21 -6.08
CA LEU A 40 0.50 -6.02 -5.22
C LEU A 40 0.67 -7.45 -5.74
N GLU A 41 -0.41 -8.05 -6.26
CA GLU A 41 -0.38 -9.39 -6.85
C GLU A 41 0.42 -9.44 -8.15
N ARG A 42 0.32 -8.43 -9.03
CA ARG A 42 1.17 -8.32 -10.24
C ARG A 42 2.66 -8.22 -9.90
N LEU A 43 2.99 -7.53 -8.81
CA LEU A 43 4.36 -7.47 -8.27
C LEU A 43 4.80 -8.79 -7.62
N GLY A 44 3.90 -9.76 -7.48
CA GLY A 44 4.17 -11.07 -6.89
C GLY A 44 4.21 -11.06 -5.37
N LEU A 45 3.68 -10.02 -4.72
CA LEU A 45 3.51 -10.02 -3.27
C LEU A 45 2.32 -10.91 -2.90
N LYS A 46 2.45 -11.59 -1.76
CA LYS A 46 1.39 -12.41 -1.17
C LYS A 46 1.07 -11.89 0.23
N PRO A 47 -0.18 -11.95 0.69
CA PRO A 47 -0.51 -11.66 2.06
C PRO A 47 0.33 -12.48 3.04
N ILE A 48 0.86 -11.82 4.07
CA ILE A 48 1.63 -12.46 5.15
C ILE A 48 0.82 -12.60 6.44
N GLY A 49 -0.39 -12.04 6.45
CA GLY A 49 -1.31 -12.11 7.58
C GLY A 49 -2.58 -11.29 7.34
N ARG A 50 -3.43 -11.23 8.35
CA ARG A 50 -4.64 -10.42 8.36
C ARG A 50 -4.70 -9.52 9.59
N ARG A 51 -5.28 -8.34 9.43
CA ARG A 51 -5.46 -7.39 10.54
C ARG A 51 -6.86 -6.80 10.52
N ARG A 52 -7.48 -6.68 11.70
CA ARG A 52 -8.66 -5.84 11.90
C ARG A 52 -8.23 -4.40 11.99
N LEU A 53 -8.75 -3.58 11.09
CA LEU A 53 -8.40 -2.17 10.92
C LEU A 53 -9.66 -1.34 10.97
N ARG A 54 -9.53 -0.12 11.48
CA ARG A 54 -10.58 0.89 11.38
C ARG A 54 -10.31 1.70 10.12
N VAL A 55 -11.21 1.62 9.15
CA VAL A 55 -11.12 2.40 7.90
C VAL A 55 -11.82 3.74 8.05
N TYR A 56 -11.69 4.57 7.00
CA TYR A 56 -12.45 5.80 6.89
C TYR A 56 -13.96 5.53 7.08
N GLY A 57 -14.65 6.42 7.78
CA GLY A 57 -16.05 6.20 8.21
C GLY A 57 -16.22 5.36 9.49
N GLY A 58 -15.13 4.81 10.05
CA GLY A 58 -15.12 4.21 11.39
C GLY A 58 -15.51 2.73 11.45
N ALA A 59 -15.80 2.11 10.31
CA ALA A 59 -16.07 0.67 10.22
C ALA A 59 -14.82 -0.15 10.57
N LEU A 60 -15.03 -1.29 11.22
CA LEU A 60 -13.98 -2.28 11.43
C LEU A 60 -14.03 -3.31 10.31
N VAL A 61 -12.94 -3.43 9.58
CA VAL A 61 -12.79 -4.39 8.49
C VAL A 61 -11.58 -5.29 8.75
N GLU A 62 -11.61 -6.50 8.20
CA GLU A 62 -10.43 -7.37 8.17
C GLU A 62 -9.79 -7.27 6.79
N ARG A 63 -8.49 -6.97 6.75
CA ARG A 63 -7.71 -6.82 5.51
C ARG A 63 -6.49 -7.72 5.56
N ASP A 64 -6.13 -8.24 4.39
CA ASP A 64 -4.85 -8.87 4.15
C ASP A 64 -3.74 -7.82 4.25
N ILE A 65 -2.62 -8.17 4.88
CA ILE A 65 -1.46 -7.29 5.04
C ILE A 65 -0.20 -7.89 4.42
N GLY A 66 0.72 -7.02 4.02
CA GLY A 66 2.00 -7.35 3.42
C GLY A 66 3.09 -6.33 3.80
N VAL A 67 4.25 -6.46 3.19
CA VAL A 67 5.33 -5.47 3.22
C VAL A 67 5.77 -5.23 1.79
N ALA A 68 5.89 -3.95 1.41
CA ALA A 68 6.43 -3.52 0.14
C ALA A 68 7.57 -2.53 0.37
N VAL A 69 8.44 -2.36 -0.63
CA VAL A 69 9.44 -1.28 -0.62
C VAL A 69 8.92 -0.12 -1.47
N PHE A 70 9.03 1.09 -0.97
CA PHE A 70 8.59 2.32 -1.62
C PHE A 70 9.80 3.18 -1.96
N GLU A 71 9.78 3.76 -3.15
CA GLU A 71 10.71 4.81 -3.58
C GLU A 71 9.95 6.11 -3.87
N TYR A 72 10.44 7.18 -3.27
CA TYR A 72 9.95 8.54 -3.48
C TYR A 72 11.09 9.55 -3.30
N GLY A 73 11.45 10.25 -4.37
CA GLY A 73 12.66 11.07 -4.40
C GLY A 73 13.90 10.23 -4.10
N ASP A 74 14.75 10.69 -3.18
CA ASP A 74 15.95 9.96 -2.74
C ASP A 74 15.66 8.92 -1.63
N SER A 75 14.39 8.74 -1.25
CA SER A 75 14.01 7.83 -0.15
C SER A 75 13.60 6.48 -0.70
N LEU A 76 14.18 5.42 -0.13
CA LEU A 76 13.84 4.02 -0.40
C LEU A 76 13.62 3.31 0.94
N ALA A 77 12.41 2.82 1.21
CA ALA A 77 12.08 2.23 2.51
C ALA A 77 11.03 1.12 2.41
N GLY A 78 11.17 0.10 3.28
CA GLY A 78 10.13 -0.91 3.48
C GLY A 78 9.03 -0.39 4.39
N ALA A 79 7.76 -0.60 4.01
CA ALA A 79 6.61 -0.23 4.82
C ALA A 79 5.52 -1.30 4.76
N PRO A 80 4.69 -1.44 5.82
CA PRO A 80 3.59 -2.36 5.80
C PRO A 80 2.47 -1.83 4.89
N VAL A 81 1.87 -2.73 4.12
CA VAL A 81 0.78 -2.43 3.20
C VAL A 81 -0.47 -3.23 3.55
N ILE A 82 -1.64 -2.66 3.27
CA ILE A 82 -2.87 -3.43 3.15
C ILE A 82 -3.12 -3.72 1.67
N PHE A 83 -3.69 -4.89 1.39
CA PHE A 83 -4.25 -5.19 0.09
C PHE A 83 -5.62 -4.51 0.02
N GLY A 84 -5.70 -3.40 -0.71
CA GLY A 84 -6.92 -2.60 -0.87
C GLY A 84 -7.93 -3.31 -1.76
N GLU A 85 -9.20 -3.23 -1.37
CA GLU A 85 -10.32 -3.78 -2.13
C GLU A 85 -10.90 -2.72 -3.09
N PRO A 86 -11.60 -3.09 -4.18
CA PRO A 86 -12.09 -2.14 -5.18
C PRO A 86 -13.05 -1.05 -4.66
N GLU A 87 -13.65 -1.27 -3.49
CA GLU A 87 -14.60 -0.34 -2.87
C GLU A 87 -13.95 0.61 -1.84
N ASP A 88 -12.63 0.50 -1.62
CA ASP A 88 -11.87 1.32 -0.66
C ASP A 88 -11.41 2.68 -1.24
#